data_AF-A0A951U5L8-F1
#
_entry.id   AF-A0A951U5L8-F1
#
_cell.length_a   1.000
_cell.length_b   1.000
_cell.length_c   1.000
_cell.angle_alpha   90.00
_cell.angle_beta   90.00
_cell.angle_gamma   90.00
#
_symmetry.space_group_name_H-M   'P 1'
#
loop_
_entity.id
_entity.type
_entity.pdbx_description
1 polymer ?
#
loop_
_entity_poly.entity_id
_entity_poly.type
_entity_poly.pdbx_seq_one_letter_code
_entity_poly.pdbx_strand_id
1 'polypeptide(L)' 'MTMNPGKDFGVNVGVNAGTRNHKGAFVRHTVYKLIEVDQNGWALICQDKASCHYVDPDALREVQHTTDE' A
#
# COMPACT_ATOMS: atom_id res chain seq x y z
N MET A 1 0.29 -20.11 -17.95
CA MET A 1 0.56 -18.90 -17.14
C MET A 1 0.42 -19.31 -15.69
N THR A 2 1.52 -19.75 -15.07
CA THR A 2 1.48 -20.36 -13.74
C THR A 2 1.58 -19.26 -12.69
N MET A 3 0.48 -18.97 -12.00
CA MET A 3 0.51 -18.11 -10.81
C MET A 3 1.12 -18.92 -9.66
N ASN A 4 2.26 -18.47 -9.12
CA ASN A 4 2.93 -19.13 -7.99
C ASN A 4 2.15 -18.86 -6.68
N PRO A 5 1.64 -19.90 -6.00
CA PRO A 5 0.84 -19.76 -4.78
C PRO A 5 1.74 -19.65 -3.54
N GLY A 6 2.55 -18.58 -3.44
CA GLY A 6 3.49 -18.47 -2.31
C GLY A 6 4.25 -17.16 -2.14
N LYS A 7 3.84 -16.06 -2.78
CA LYS A 7 4.56 -14.78 -2.64
C LYS A 7 3.66 -13.63 -2.19
N ASP A 8 3.22 -13.70 -0.94
CA ASP A 8 2.62 -12.60 -0.17
C ASP A 8 3.64 -11.47 0.16
N PHE A 9 4.61 -11.18 -0.73
CA PHE A 9 5.69 -10.20 -0.51
C PHE A 9 5.27 -8.80 -0.98
N GLY A 10 4.10 -8.34 -0.57
CA GLY A 10 3.83 -6.91 -0.62
C GLY A 10 4.69 -6.21 0.43
N VAL A 11 5.37 -5.13 0.06
CA VAL A 11 6.16 -4.32 1.02
C VAL A 11 5.19 -3.62 1.96
N ASN A 12 5.50 -3.61 3.27
CA ASN A 12 4.69 -2.87 4.23
C ASN A 12 4.96 -1.38 4.07
N VAL A 13 3.89 -0.63 3.79
CA VAL A 13 3.93 0.81 3.60
C VAL A 13 2.94 1.49 4.56
N GLY A 14 3.38 2.61 5.12
CA GLY A 14 2.51 3.55 5.82
C GLY A 14 1.97 4.57 4.83
N VAL A 15 0.84 5.17 5.18
CA VAL A 15 0.27 6.30 4.43
C VAL A 15 0.47 7.59 5.23
N ASN A 16 0.77 8.69 4.55
CA ASN A 16 0.86 10.00 5.19
C ASN A 16 -0.49 10.44 5.77
N ALA A 17 -0.45 11.25 6.83
CA ALA A 17 -1.66 11.91 7.32
C ALA A 17 -2.30 12.77 6.20
N GLY A 18 -3.61 12.63 6.03
CA GLY A 18 -4.34 13.34 4.98
C GLY A 18 -4.27 12.70 3.59
N THR A 19 -3.62 11.54 3.44
CA THR A 19 -3.64 10.76 2.20
C THR A 19 -5.08 10.47 1.78
N ARG A 20 -5.39 10.75 0.51
CA ARG A 20 -6.67 10.45 -0.11
C ARG A 20 -6.48 9.41 -1.21
N ASN A 21 -7.48 8.56 -1.39
CA ASN A 21 -7.51 7.65 -2.51
C ASN A 21 -7.90 8.39 -3.81
N HIS A 22 -7.83 7.68 -4.94
CA HIS A 22 -8.23 8.20 -6.26
C HIS A 22 -9.69 8.73 -6.34
N LYS A 23 -10.55 8.42 -5.35
CA LYS A 23 -11.94 8.91 -5.25
C LYS A 23 -12.06 10.15 -4.35
N GLY A 24 -10.95 10.68 -3.83
CA GLY A 24 -10.92 11.82 -2.91
C GLY A 24 -11.31 11.50 -1.47
N ALA A 25 -11.48 10.22 -1.10
CA ALA A 25 -11.78 9.81 0.27
C ALA A 25 -10.50 9.60 1.07
N PHE A 26 -10.51 9.99 2.35
CA PHE A 26 -9.37 9.78 3.25
C PHE A 26 -9.09 8.30 3.47
N VAL A 27 -7.82 7.94 3.38
CA VAL A 27 -7.33 6.61 3.73
C VAL A 27 -6.93 6.59 5.20
N ARG A 28 -7.24 5.51 5.90
CA ARG A 28 -6.93 5.36 7.32
C ARG A 28 -5.42 5.35 7.52
N HIS A 29 -4.91 6.08 8.51
CA HIS A 29 -3.50 6.05 8.86
C HIS A 29 -3.17 4.72 9.57
N THR A 30 -2.71 3.75 8.80
CA THR A 30 -2.29 2.41 9.24
C THR A 30 -1.24 1.85 8.26
N VAL A 31 -0.68 0.69 8.58
CA VAL A 31 0.18 -0.07 7.67
C VAL A 31 -0.66 -0.85 6.67
N TYR A 32 -0.24 -0.82 5.41
CA TYR A 32 -0.81 -1.57 4.29
C TYR A 32 0.28 -2.39 3.61
N LYS A 33 -0.12 -3.39 2.82
CA LYS A 33 0.77 -4.02 1.85
C LYS A 33 0.67 -3.27 0.52
N LEU A 34 1.80 -2.85 -0.02
CA LEU A 34 1.90 -2.40 -1.42
C LEU A 34 1.82 -3.62 -2.34
N ILE A 35 0.83 -3.65 -3.21
CA ILE A 35 0.62 -4.73 -4.17
C ILE A 35 1.31 -4.41 -5.50
N GLU A 36 1.05 -3.22 -6.04
CA GLU A 36 1.65 -2.75 -7.29
C GLU A 36 1.57 -1.23 -7.42
N VAL A 37 2.38 -0.67 -8.34
CA VAL A 37 2.18 0.68 -8.88
C VAL A 37 1.77 0.50 -10.33
N ASP A 38 0.58 0.97 -10.67
CA ASP A 38 0.03 0.82 -12.01
C ASP A 38 0.71 1.77 -13.01
N GLN A 39 0.50 1.51 -14.30
CA GLN A 39 1.04 2.33 -15.39
C GLN A 39 0.46 3.75 -15.46
N ASN A 40 -0.62 4.04 -14.71
CA ASN A 40 -1.23 5.36 -14.62
C ASN A 40 -0.65 6.19 -13.46
N GLY A 41 0.32 5.64 -12.72
CA GLY A 41 0.98 6.30 -11.61
C GLY A 41 0.28 6.14 -10.26
N TRP A 42 -0.63 5.18 -10.09
CA TRP A 42 -1.31 4.92 -8.83
C TRP A 42 -0.74 3.70 -8.11
N ALA A 43 -0.54 3.79 -6.80
CA ALA A 43 -0.15 2.67 -5.97
C ALA A 43 -1.38 1.96 -5.39
N LEU A 44 -1.51 0.65 -5.64
CA LEU A 44 -2.51 -0.21 -5.02
C LEU A 44 -2.00 -0.73 -3.67
N ILE A 45 -2.63 -0.28 -2.59
CA ILE A 45 -2.33 -0.72 -1.23
C ILE A 45 -3.52 -1.47 -0.63
N CYS A 46 -3.24 -2.53 0.14
CA CYS A 46 -4.27 -3.38 0.74
C CYS A 46 -4.01 -3.60 2.24
N GLN A 47 -5.03 -3.38 3.07
CA GLN A 47 -4.95 -3.69 4.50
C GLN A 47 -5.16 -5.19 4.72
N ASP A 48 -6.06 -5.78 3.95
CA ASP A 48 -6.41 -7.19 3.91
C ASP A 48 -6.80 -7.56 2.45
N LYS A 49 -7.25 -8.80 2.21
CA LYS A 49 -7.58 -9.28 0.85
C LYS A 49 -8.82 -8.63 0.22
N ALA A 50 -9.62 -7.88 0.98
CA ALA A 50 -10.86 -7.25 0.54
C ALA A 50 -10.83 -5.71 0.63
N SER A 51 -9.94 -5.13 1.44
CA SER A 51 -9.86 -3.68 1.67
C SER A 51 -8.61 -3.08 1.01
N CYS A 52 -8.76 -2.62 -0.24
CA CYS A 52 -7.69 -1.99 -1.01
C CYS A 52 -8.03 -0.58 -1.46
N HIS A 53 -6.99 0.25 -1.63
CA HIS A 53 -7.09 1.64 -2.05
C HIS A 53 -6.01 1.94 -3.07
N TYR A 54 -6.37 2.69 -4.12
CA TYR A 54 -5.37 3.34 -4.96
C TYR A 54 -5.05 4.71 -4.36
N VAL A 55 -3.78 4.95 -4.08
CA VAL A 55 -3.25 6.20 -3.52
C VAL A 55 -2.09 6.71 -4.36
N ASP A 56 -1.74 7.98 -4.15
CA ASP A 56 -0.52 8.57 -4.71
C ASP A 56 0.71 7.83 -4.14
N PRO A 57 1.62 7.29 -4.97
CA PRO A 57 2.84 6.63 -4.53
C PRO A 57 3.73 7.54 -3.66
N ASP A 58 3.74 8.85 -3.91
CA ASP A 58 4.53 9.82 -3.12
C ASP A 58 3.93 10.06 -1.72
N ALA A 59 2.67 9.64 -1.51
CA ALA A 59 2.03 9.66 -0.21
C ALA A 59 2.37 8.45 0.67
N LEU A 60 3.11 7.47 0.13
CA LEU A 60 3.56 6.28 0.85
C LEU A 60 4.90 6.50 1.56
N ARG A 61 5.08 5.81 2.68
CA ARG A 61 6.36 5.71 3.38
C ARG A 61 6.68 4.26 3.65
N GLU A 62 7.92 3.86 3.42
CA GLU A 62 8.38 2.54 3.86
C GLU A 62 8.30 2.46 5.38
N VAL A 63 7.59 1.45 5.87
CA VAL A 63 7.65 1.12 7.29
C VAL A 63 8.91 0.27 7.44
N GLN A 64 10.07 0.93 7.52
CA GLN A 64 11.29 0.24 7.89
C GLN A 64 11.05 -0.38 9.27
N HIS A 65 11.29 -1.69 9.37
CA HIS A 65 11.33 -2.38 10.64
C HIS A 65 12.55 -1.82 11.38
N THR A 66 12.40 -0.72 12.10
CA THR A 66 13.33 -0.37 13.17
C THR A 66 13.16 -1.45 14.24
N THR A 67 13.92 -2.54 14.08
CA THR A 67 14.42 -3.27 15.24
C THR A 67 15.37 -2.30 15.93
N ASP A 68 14.81 -1.41 16.74
CA ASP A 68 15.59 -0.61 17.68
C ASP A 68 15.37 -1.24 19.07
N GLU A 69 16.47 -1.83 19.55
CA GLU A 69 16.74 -2.57 20.81
C GLU A 69 16.06 -3.92 21.08
#